data_AF-A0A7W9JHP5-F1
#
_entry.id   AF-A0A7W9JHP5-F1
#
_cell.length_a   1.000
_cell.length_b   1.000
_cell.length_c   1.000
_cell.angle_alpha   90.00
_cell.angle_beta   90.00
_cell.angle_gamma   90.00
#
_symmetry.space_group_name_H-M   'P 1'
#
loop_
_entity.id
_entity.type
_entity.pdbx_description
1 polymer ?
#
loop_
_entity_poly.entity_id
_entity_poly.type
_entity_poly.pdbx_seq_one_letter_code
_entity_poly.pdbx_strand_id
1 'polypeptide(L)'
;MKVLAAMSGGVDSAVAAARAVEAGHDVVGVHLALSRMPGTLRTGSRGCCTIEDASDAWRACERLGIPFYTWDFSERFAEDVVEDFVAEYAAGRTPNPCMRCNERIKFAALLERALELGFDAVCTGHYAAVRPGPDGGLELHRAADDAKDQSYVLGVLTADQLAHCLFPLADTPSKELVRAEAAERGLSVAAKPDSHDICFIPDGDTRGWLAERIDLTPGPIVDADGRAVGEHAGAQAFTVGQRKGLAIGRPAPDGRPRFVLEVRPKENTVVVGGRELLDVDRITGIRPTWAGAALPEARTGEWFDCALQFRAHGEIVDARARQLEDEAGGPRWEIEPARALRGVAPGQTAVLYRGTRVLGQATIDTARNARLAAGSDA
;
A
#
# COMPACT_ATOMS: atom_id res chain seq x y z
N MET A 1 -3.75 -11.89 27.37
CA MET A 1 -4.02 -12.34 25.99
C MET A 1 -2.85 -13.18 25.53
N LYS A 2 -3.12 -14.18 24.70
CA LYS A 2 -2.14 -14.91 23.92
C LYS A 2 -1.91 -14.16 22.61
N VAL A 3 -0.70 -13.65 22.40
CA VAL A 3 -0.39 -12.71 21.32
C VAL A 3 0.65 -13.32 20.38
N LEU A 4 0.35 -13.31 19.09
CA LEU A 4 1.28 -13.72 18.06
C LEU A 4 2.02 -12.48 17.52
N ALA A 5 3.31 -12.34 17.83
CA ALA A 5 4.13 -11.25 17.32
C ALA A 5 4.71 -11.58 15.94
N ALA A 6 4.36 -10.79 14.92
CA ALA A 6 4.94 -10.90 13.58
C ALA A 6 6.34 -10.28 13.55
N MET A 7 7.36 -11.14 13.51
CA MET A 7 8.78 -10.79 13.62
C MET A 7 9.42 -10.69 12.24
N SER A 8 9.68 -9.48 11.77
CA SER A 8 10.24 -9.22 10.43
C SER A 8 11.77 -9.30 10.39
N GLY A 9 12.43 -9.53 11.53
CA GLY A 9 13.88 -9.38 11.68
C GLY A 9 14.35 -7.93 11.75
N GLY A 10 13.42 -6.98 11.86
CA GLY A 10 13.69 -5.54 12.00
C GLY A 10 13.45 -5.02 13.41
N VAL A 11 14.02 -3.84 13.70
CA VAL A 11 13.97 -3.19 15.02
C VAL A 11 12.53 -2.96 15.51
N ASP A 12 11.64 -2.51 14.63
CA ASP A 12 10.27 -2.16 15.00
C ASP A 12 9.50 -3.38 15.51
N SER A 13 9.57 -4.51 14.79
CA SER A 13 8.92 -5.75 15.21
C SER A 13 9.48 -6.30 16.54
N ALA A 14 10.78 -6.17 16.76
CA ALA A 14 11.42 -6.66 17.98
C ALA A 14 11.02 -5.83 19.21
N VAL A 15 10.97 -4.50 19.08
CA VAL A 15 10.52 -3.61 20.16
C VAL A 15 9.02 -3.76 20.41
N ALA A 16 8.21 -3.91 19.36
CA ALA A 16 6.78 -4.18 19.52
C ALA A 16 6.53 -5.48 20.32
N ALA A 17 7.25 -6.56 20.00
CA ALA A 17 7.17 -7.81 20.76
C ALA A 17 7.63 -7.63 22.22
N ALA A 18 8.73 -6.90 22.44
CA ALA A 18 9.24 -6.61 23.78
C ALA A 18 8.20 -5.87 24.64
N ARG A 19 7.57 -4.82 24.10
CA ARG A 19 6.50 -4.08 24.79
C ARG A 19 5.27 -4.93 25.05
N ALA A 20 4.91 -5.85 24.15
CA ALA A 20 3.82 -6.79 24.38
C ALA A 20 4.12 -7.76 25.53
N VAL A 21 5.36 -8.24 25.66
CA VAL A 21 5.81 -9.07 26.79
C VAL A 21 5.73 -8.27 28.10
N GLU A 22 6.21 -7.03 28.10
CA GLU A 22 6.17 -6.16 29.29
C GLU A 22 4.75 -5.81 29.74
N ALA A 23 3.83 -5.70 28.80
CA ALA A 23 2.40 -5.54 29.09
C ALA A 23 1.76 -6.81 29.72
N GLY A 24 2.54 -7.88 29.93
CA GLY A 24 2.10 -9.11 30.58
C GLY A 24 1.33 -10.06 29.66
N HIS A 25 1.51 -9.95 28.34
CA HIS A 25 0.91 -10.89 27.40
C HIS A 25 1.72 -12.19 27.29
N ASP A 26 1.04 -13.29 26.96
CA ASP A 26 1.68 -14.54 26.57
C ASP A 26 2.06 -14.46 25.09
N VAL A 27 3.32 -14.10 24.81
CA VAL A 27 3.76 -13.74 23.46
C VAL A 27 4.49 -14.92 22.81
N VAL A 28 4.12 -15.21 21.55
CA VAL A 28 4.86 -16.12 20.67
C VAL A 28 5.31 -15.34 19.44
N GLY A 29 6.58 -15.42 19.09
CA GLY A 29 7.12 -14.84 17.86
C GLY A 29 6.89 -15.73 16.65
N VAL A 30 6.56 -15.12 15.51
CA VAL A 30 6.50 -15.82 14.22
C VAL A 30 7.20 -15.02 13.12
N HIS A 31 8.01 -15.69 12.32
CA HIS A 31 8.53 -15.14 11.07
C HIS A 31 7.80 -15.73 9.87
N LEU A 32 7.47 -14.88 8.89
CA LEU A 32 6.82 -15.31 7.65
C LEU A 32 7.84 -15.50 6.53
N ALA A 33 8.03 -16.75 6.11
CA ALA A 33 8.79 -17.06 4.91
C ALA A 33 7.89 -16.82 3.69
N LEU A 34 8.13 -15.71 2.98
CA LEU A 34 7.32 -15.28 1.83
C LEU A 34 7.97 -15.56 0.47
N SER A 35 9.24 -15.97 0.43
CA SER A 35 9.95 -16.26 -0.83
C SER A 35 10.57 -17.64 -0.80
N ARG A 36 10.25 -18.46 -1.82
CA ARG A 36 10.90 -19.75 -2.08
C ARG A 36 12.14 -19.65 -2.95
N MET A 37 12.47 -18.48 -3.51
CA MET A 37 13.50 -18.36 -4.54
C MET A 37 14.87 -18.87 -4.03
N PRO A 38 15.34 -20.04 -4.49
CA PRO A 38 16.64 -20.56 -4.13
C PRO A 38 17.72 -19.74 -4.84
N GLY A 39 18.77 -19.32 -4.12
CA GLY A 39 19.99 -18.77 -4.74
C GLY A 39 20.25 -17.27 -4.60
N THR A 40 19.37 -16.49 -3.98
CA THR A 40 19.71 -15.12 -3.57
C THR A 40 20.11 -15.12 -2.10
N LEU A 41 21.36 -15.46 -1.80
CA LEU A 41 22.00 -14.94 -0.59
C LEU A 41 21.96 -13.41 -0.70
N ARG A 42 20.99 -12.79 -0.02
CA ARG A 42 20.77 -11.35 -0.11
C ARG A 42 21.82 -10.68 0.75
N THR A 43 22.73 -9.93 0.13
CA THR A 43 23.63 -9.03 0.86
C THR A 43 22.95 -7.67 1.02
N GLY A 44 22.52 -7.33 2.24
CA GLY A 44 21.98 -6.00 2.58
C GLY A 44 20.55 -5.99 3.12
N SER A 45 20.12 -4.83 3.63
CA SER A 45 18.85 -4.62 4.36
C SER A 45 17.61 -4.42 3.47
N ARG A 46 17.57 -5.01 2.26
CA ARG A 46 16.48 -4.84 1.28
C ARG A 46 15.47 -5.99 1.36
N GLY A 47 14.53 -5.88 2.29
CA GLY A 47 13.43 -6.85 2.48
C GLY A 47 13.21 -7.23 3.94
N CYS A 48 12.17 -8.02 4.20
CA CYS A 48 11.81 -8.53 5.54
C CYS A 48 11.67 -10.06 5.59
N CYS A 49 12.16 -10.77 4.56
CA CYS A 49 11.85 -12.17 4.29
C CYS A 49 13.10 -12.96 3.85
N THR A 50 14.27 -12.61 4.37
CA THR A 50 15.52 -13.37 4.10
C THR A 50 15.85 -14.34 5.23
N ILE A 51 16.81 -15.24 4.98
CA ILE A 51 17.32 -16.14 6.02
C ILE A 51 17.97 -15.34 7.15
N GLU A 52 18.65 -14.24 6.82
CA GLU A 52 19.23 -13.31 7.79
C GLU A 52 18.14 -12.64 8.64
N ASP A 53 17.04 -12.21 8.03
CA ASP A 53 15.89 -11.64 8.75
C ASP A 53 15.24 -12.65 9.70
N ALA A 54 15.08 -13.91 9.27
CA ALA A 54 14.58 -14.98 10.13
C ALA A 54 15.52 -15.25 11.31
N SER A 55 16.83 -15.23 11.08
CA SER A 55 17.85 -15.39 12.12
C SER A 55 17.82 -14.24 13.13
N ASP A 56 17.68 -13.00 12.65
CA ASP A 56 17.56 -11.82 13.51
C ASP A 56 16.26 -11.83 14.33
N ALA A 57 15.15 -12.25 13.72
CA ALA A 57 13.88 -12.45 14.40
C ALA A 57 13.99 -13.49 15.52
N TRP A 58 14.64 -14.62 15.24
CA TRP A 58 14.90 -15.66 16.23
C TRP A 58 15.76 -15.13 17.39
N ARG A 59 16.87 -14.44 17.11
CA ARG A 59 17.74 -13.86 18.16
C ARG A 59 17.01 -12.86 19.03
N ALA A 60 16.12 -12.05 18.45
CA ALA A 60 15.27 -11.14 19.22
C ALA A 60 14.33 -11.93 20.15
N CYS A 61 13.68 -12.98 19.66
CA CYS A 61 12.80 -13.82 20.48
C CYS A 61 13.54 -14.54 21.62
N GLU A 62 14.73 -15.10 21.34
CA GLU A 62 15.62 -15.69 22.35
C GLU A 62 15.97 -14.68 23.45
N ARG A 63 16.31 -13.44 23.06
CA ARG A 63 16.62 -12.37 24.01
C ARG A 63 15.44 -11.99 24.88
N LEU A 64 14.23 -12.05 24.33
CA LEU A 64 12.97 -11.78 25.05
C LEU A 64 12.47 -13.00 25.84
N GLY A 65 13.06 -14.18 25.65
CA GLY A 65 12.64 -15.42 26.32
C GLY A 65 11.28 -15.95 25.83
N ILE A 66 10.91 -15.68 24.58
CA ILE A 66 9.63 -16.11 23.99
C ILE A 66 9.80 -17.21 22.94
N PRO A 67 8.82 -18.13 22.77
CA PRO A 67 8.86 -19.12 21.70
C PRO A 67 8.88 -18.49 20.32
N PHE A 68 9.52 -19.14 19.36
CA PHE A 68 9.66 -18.65 17.99
C PHE A 68 9.39 -19.75 16.96
N TYR A 69 8.61 -19.41 15.93
CA TYR A 69 8.32 -20.29 14.79
C TYR A 69 8.52 -19.56 13.46
N THR A 70 8.75 -20.35 12.41
CA THR A 70 8.72 -19.85 11.03
C THR A 70 7.56 -20.51 10.31
N TRP A 71 6.71 -19.72 9.66
CA TRP A 71 5.62 -20.21 8.84
C TRP A 71 5.87 -19.91 7.37
N ASP A 72 5.70 -20.93 6.53
CA ASP A 72 5.73 -20.77 5.09
C ASP A 72 4.39 -20.20 4.59
N PHE A 73 4.45 -19.03 3.96
CA PHE A 73 3.34 -18.37 3.25
C PHE A 73 3.74 -18.02 1.81
N SER A 74 4.81 -18.63 1.30
CA SER A 74 5.39 -18.30 0.00
C SER A 74 4.47 -18.58 -1.19
N GLU A 75 3.67 -19.65 -1.14
CA GLU A 75 2.67 -19.96 -2.18
C GLU A 75 1.59 -18.86 -2.23
N ARG A 76 0.93 -18.60 -1.10
CA ARG A 76 -0.06 -17.51 -0.99
C ARG A 76 0.54 -16.15 -1.36
N PHE A 77 1.79 -15.87 -0.98
CA PHE A 77 2.44 -14.63 -1.35
C PHE A 77 2.69 -14.52 -2.86
N ALA A 78 3.12 -15.59 -3.51
CA ALA A 78 3.30 -15.61 -4.96
C ALA A 78 1.96 -15.34 -5.67
N GLU A 79 0.91 -16.08 -5.29
CA GLU A 79 -0.43 -15.97 -5.89
C GLU A 79 -1.10 -14.61 -5.58
N ASP A 80 -1.23 -14.25 -4.30
CA ASP A 80 -2.06 -13.10 -3.88
C ASP A 80 -1.35 -11.74 -3.99
N VAL A 81 -0.01 -11.72 -4.11
CA VAL A 81 0.78 -10.47 -4.11
C VAL A 81 1.59 -10.33 -5.39
N VAL A 82 2.36 -11.34 -5.77
CA VAL A 82 3.27 -11.24 -6.92
C VAL A 82 2.50 -11.34 -8.24
N GLU A 83 1.59 -12.31 -8.38
CA GLU A 83 0.77 -12.46 -9.58
C GLU A 83 -0.23 -11.31 -9.74
N ASP A 84 -0.88 -10.85 -8.67
CA ASP A 84 -1.72 -9.63 -8.68
C ASP A 84 -0.91 -8.41 -9.16
N PHE A 85 0.31 -8.24 -8.66
CA PHE A 85 1.19 -7.16 -9.08
C PHE A 85 1.50 -7.23 -10.58
N VAL A 86 1.85 -8.39 -11.12
CA VAL A 86 2.10 -8.59 -12.55
C VAL A 86 0.83 -8.34 -13.37
N ALA A 87 -0.32 -8.86 -12.94
CA ALA A 87 -1.59 -8.73 -13.63
C ALA A 87 -2.07 -7.26 -13.69
N GLU A 88 -1.91 -6.51 -12.60
CA GLU A 88 -2.24 -5.08 -12.52
C GLU A 88 -1.35 -4.27 -13.47
N TYR A 89 -0.03 -4.54 -13.52
CA TYR A 89 0.88 -3.92 -14.48
C TYR A 89 0.58 -4.31 -15.93
N ALA A 90 0.23 -5.56 -16.20
CA ALA A 90 -0.20 -6.01 -17.52
C ALA A 90 -1.49 -5.28 -17.97
N ALA A 91 -2.36 -4.95 -17.00
CA ALA A 91 -3.53 -4.11 -17.18
C ALA A 91 -3.23 -2.60 -17.06
N GLY A 92 -1.94 -2.19 -17.10
CA GLY A 92 -1.43 -0.80 -17.11
C GLY A 92 -1.82 0.04 -15.90
N ARG A 93 -2.16 -0.63 -14.81
CA ARG A 93 -2.33 -0.03 -13.50
C ARG A 93 -0.98 -0.06 -12.76
N THR A 94 -0.83 0.84 -11.79
CA THR A 94 0.36 0.88 -10.92
C THR A 94 -0.06 0.38 -9.54
N PRO A 95 0.06 -0.92 -9.24
CA PRO A 95 -0.35 -1.49 -7.95
C PRO A 95 0.60 -1.09 -6.80
N ASN A 96 0.12 -1.24 -5.57
CA ASN A 96 0.94 -1.16 -4.36
C ASN A 96 1.02 -2.55 -3.70
N PRO A 97 2.12 -3.31 -3.87
CA PRO A 97 2.22 -4.68 -3.36
C PRO A 97 2.27 -4.74 -1.82
N CYS A 98 2.69 -3.67 -1.14
CA CYS A 98 2.67 -3.62 0.32
C CYS A 98 1.24 -3.53 0.87
N MET A 99 0.33 -2.81 0.18
CA MET A 99 -1.10 -2.80 0.52
C MET A 99 -1.67 -4.22 0.42
N ARG A 100 -1.41 -4.90 -0.70
CA ARG A 100 -1.88 -6.27 -0.95
C ARG A 100 -1.30 -7.27 0.04
N CYS A 101 -0.02 -7.17 0.38
CA CYS A 101 0.60 -8.03 1.38
C CYS A 101 -0.01 -7.82 2.78
N ASN A 102 -0.28 -6.57 3.19
CA ASN A 102 -0.97 -6.33 4.46
C ASN A 102 -2.39 -6.93 4.42
N GLU A 103 -3.16 -6.64 3.37
CA GLU A 103 -4.53 -7.14 3.19
C GLU A 103 -4.59 -8.68 3.21
N ARG A 104 -3.83 -9.34 2.34
CA ARG A 104 -3.97 -10.77 2.02
C ARG A 104 -3.12 -11.68 2.90
N ILE A 105 -1.91 -11.22 3.25
CA ILE A 105 -0.94 -12.07 3.94
C ILE A 105 -0.91 -11.77 5.44
N LYS A 106 -0.60 -10.53 5.85
CA LYS A 106 -0.39 -10.22 7.27
C LYS A 106 -1.67 -10.15 8.10
N PHE A 107 -2.79 -9.74 7.52
CA PHE A 107 -4.03 -9.51 8.29
C PHE A 107 -5.22 -10.33 7.83
N ALA A 108 -5.20 -10.93 6.64
CA ALA A 108 -6.09 -12.05 6.34
C ALA A 108 -5.42 -13.36 6.77
N ALA A 109 -4.41 -13.83 6.05
CA ALA A 109 -3.89 -15.19 6.22
C ALA A 109 -3.18 -15.46 7.58
N LEU A 110 -2.32 -14.53 8.04
CA LEU A 110 -1.64 -14.67 9.33
C LEU A 110 -2.63 -14.56 10.51
N LEU A 111 -3.55 -13.58 10.46
CA LEU A 111 -4.52 -13.39 11.54
C LEU A 111 -5.49 -14.57 11.61
N GLU A 112 -6.04 -15.02 10.49
CA GLU A 112 -6.91 -16.21 10.41
C GLU A 112 -6.23 -17.41 11.07
N ARG A 113 -5.00 -17.73 10.66
CA ARG A 113 -4.23 -18.83 11.24
C ARG A 113 -3.92 -18.63 12.73
N ALA A 114 -3.68 -17.39 13.17
CA ALA A 114 -3.44 -17.09 14.57
C ALA A 114 -4.69 -17.39 15.41
N LEU A 115 -5.86 -16.95 14.97
CA LEU A 115 -7.13 -17.21 15.65
C LEU A 115 -7.44 -18.71 15.72
N GLU A 116 -7.23 -19.45 14.62
CA GLU A 116 -7.41 -20.92 14.60
C GLU A 116 -6.50 -21.65 15.61
N LEU A 117 -5.29 -21.14 15.84
CA LEU A 117 -4.34 -21.68 16.82
C LEU A 117 -4.58 -21.15 18.24
N GLY A 118 -5.68 -20.42 18.46
CA GLY A 118 -6.11 -19.92 19.75
C GLY A 118 -5.34 -18.71 20.25
N PHE A 119 -4.72 -17.93 19.36
CA PHE A 119 -4.23 -16.59 19.71
C PHE A 119 -5.39 -15.59 19.75
N ASP A 120 -5.31 -14.62 20.65
CA ASP A 120 -6.32 -13.57 20.79
C ASP A 120 -6.06 -12.40 19.83
N ALA A 121 -4.78 -12.13 19.52
CA ALA A 121 -4.36 -10.99 18.71
C ALA A 121 -3.02 -11.21 18.01
N VAL A 122 -2.80 -10.44 16.93
CA VAL A 122 -1.53 -10.31 16.21
C VAL A 122 -0.88 -8.98 16.58
N CYS A 123 0.35 -9.04 17.08
CA CYS A 123 1.20 -7.89 17.34
C CYS A 123 2.14 -7.64 16.16
N THR A 124 2.24 -6.39 15.71
CA THR A 124 3.17 -6.01 14.64
C THR A 124 3.91 -4.73 14.99
N GLY A 125 5.07 -4.53 14.37
CA GLY A 125 5.86 -3.30 14.49
C GLY A 125 5.33 -2.12 13.66
N HIS A 126 4.05 -2.09 13.30
CA HIS A 126 3.50 -0.97 12.54
C HIS A 126 3.25 0.25 13.44
N TYR A 127 3.49 1.44 12.88
CA TYR A 127 3.18 2.73 13.51
C TYR A 127 1.76 3.13 13.10
N ALA A 128 0.77 2.73 13.89
CA ALA A 128 -0.62 3.17 13.83
C ALA A 128 -1.28 2.85 15.18
N ALA A 129 -2.39 3.51 15.53
CA ALA A 129 -3.12 3.22 16.76
C ALA A 129 -4.47 2.57 16.48
N VAL A 130 -4.87 1.59 17.30
CA VAL A 130 -6.27 1.15 17.38
C VAL A 130 -6.87 1.76 18.63
N ARG A 131 -7.99 2.48 18.49
CA ARG A 131 -8.63 3.20 19.60
C ARG A 131 -10.13 2.93 19.61
N PRO A 132 -10.79 2.93 20.79
CA PRO A 132 -12.24 2.91 20.83
C PRO A 132 -12.80 4.23 20.29
N GLY A 133 -13.73 4.12 19.36
CA GLY A 133 -14.52 5.21 18.80
C GLY A 133 -15.68 5.62 19.72
N PRO A 134 -16.42 6.68 19.35
CA PRO A 134 -17.51 7.21 20.16
C PRO A 134 -18.68 6.24 20.40
N ASP A 135 -18.87 5.27 19.49
CA ASP A 135 -19.91 4.24 19.54
C ASP A 135 -19.44 2.95 20.25
N GLY A 136 -18.20 2.93 20.75
CA GLY A 136 -17.56 1.75 21.33
C GLY A 136 -16.96 0.78 20.31
N GLY A 137 -17.10 1.05 19.01
CA GLY A 137 -16.40 0.32 17.95
C GLY A 137 -14.91 0.65 17.94
N LEU A 138 -14.09 -0.14 17.23
CA LEU A 138 -12.67 0.15 17.09
C LEU A 138 -12.41 0.98 15.82
N GLU A 139 -11.55 1.98 15.98
CA GLU A 139 -11.11 2.89 14.94
C GLU A 139 -9.60 2.73 14.75
N LEU A 140 -9.15 2.73 13.48
CA LEU A 140 -7.73 2.85 13.14
C LEU A 140 -7.36 4.33 13.10
N HIS A 141 -6.23 4.69 13.70
CA HIS A 141 -5.71 6.05 13.71
C HIS A 141 -4.25 6.12 13.28
N ARG A 142 -3.88 7.30 12.80
CA ARG A 142 -2.48 7.68 12.53
C ARG A 142 -1.62 7.58 13.80
N ALA A 143 -0.34 7.25 13.60
CA ALA A 143 0.65 7.26 14.66
C ALA A 143 0.98 8.68 15.15
N ALA A 144 1.67 8.78 16.29
CA ALA A 144 2.19 10.04 16.81
C ALA A 144 3.33 10.63 15.95
N ASP A 145 4.15 9.77 15.35
CA ASP A 145 5.21 10.18 14.41
C ASP A 145 4.67 10.19 12.97
N ASP A 146 4.36 11.39 12.46
CA ASP A 146 3.89 11.58 11.08
C ASP A 146 4.85 11.03 10.02
N ALA A 147 6.17 11.05 10.27
CA ALA A 147 7.18 10.59 9.32
C ALA A 147 7.25 9.05 9.23
N LYS A 148 6.76 8.36 10.26
CA LYS A 148 6.72 6.90 10.34
C LYS A 148 5.31 6.33 10.30
N ASP A 149 4.28 7.17 10.25
CA ASP A 149 2.89 6.74 10.16
C ASP A 149 2.67 5.73 9.04
N GLN A 150 2.17 4.57 9.42
CA GLN A 150 1.87 3.44 8.53
C GLN A 150 0.37 3.18 8.45
N SER A 151 -0.47 4.08 8.98
CA SER A 151 -1.92 3.99 8.89
C SER A 151 -2.42 3.86 7.45
N TYR A 152 -1.75 4.48 6.49
CA TYR A 152 -2.04 4.34 5.05
C TYR A 152 -2.02 2.87 4.61
N VAL A 153 -0.97 2.13 4.98
CA VAL A 153 -0.85 0.72 4.57
C VAL A 153 -1.76 -0.23 5.33
N LEU A 154 -2.34 0.24 6.42
CA LEU A 154 -3.30 -0.46 7.26
C LEU A 154 -4.75 -0.04 7.00
N GLY A 155 -5.01 0.92 6.11
CA GLY A 155 -6.38 1.34 5.77
C GLY A 155 -7.22 0.24 5.11
N VAL A 156 -6.60 -0.88 4.73
CA VAL A 156 -7.26 -2.10 4.25
C VAL A 156 -7.96 -2.89 5.36
N LEU A 157 -7.60 -2.68 6.63
CA LEU A 157 -8.12 -3.45 7.75
C LEU A 157 -9.63 -3.23 7.92
N THR A 158 -10.34 -4.28 8.32
CA THR A 158 -11.76 -4.23 8.68
C THR A 158 -11.94 -4.03 10.18
N ALA A 159 -13.16 -3.67 10.60
CA ALA A 159 -13.52 -3.56 12.02
C ALA A 159 -13.19 -4.84 12.81
N ASP A 160 -13.52 -6.01 12.25
CA ASP A 160 -13.25 -7.30 12.87
C ASP A 160 -11.75 -7.56 13.01
N GLN A 161 -10.97 -7.24 11.98
CA GLN A 161 -9.50 -7.40 12.05
C GLN A 161 -8.88 -6.47 13.08
N LEU A 162 -9.37 -5.24 13.22
CA LEU A 162 -8.88 -4.28 14.21
C LEU A 162 -9.02 -4.80 15.65
N ALA A 163 -10.07 -5.59 15.94
CA ALA A 163 -10.27 -6.20 17.27
C ALA A 163 -9.17 -7.18 17.69
N HIS A 164 -8.41 -7.69 16.72
CA HIS A 164 -7.35 -8.65 16.92
C HIS A 164 -5.96 -8.09 16.57
N CYS A 165 -5.83 -6.76 16.47
CA CYS A 165 -4.56 -6.11 16.15
C CYS A 165 -3.96 -5.41 17.38
N LEU A 166 -2.65 -5.58 17.56
CA LEU A 166 -1.86 -4.84 18.55
C LEU A 166 -0.72 -4.09 17.85
N PHE A 167 -0.65 -2.77 18.05
CA PHE A 167 0.38 -1.88 17.49
C PHE A 167 1.10 -1.11 18.62
N PRO A 168 2.05 -1.73 19.34
CA PRO A 168 2.68 -1.13 20.53
C PRO A 168 3.54 0.11 20.28
N LEU A 169 3.81 0.45 19.02
CA LEU A 169 4.67 1.59 18.65
C LEU A 169 3.89 2.88 18.36
N ALA A 170 2.56 2.83 18.34
CA ALA A 170 1.66 3.90 17.92
C ALA A 170 1.99 5.29 18.47
N ASP A 171 2.22 5.36 19.79
CA ASP A 171 2.41 6.62 20.52
C ASP A 171 3.90 6.99 20.66
N THR A 172 4.81 6.29 19.97
CA THR A 172 6.24 6.56 20.08
C THR A 172 6.58 7.80 19.24
N PRO A 173 7.15 8.87 19.83
CA PRO A 173 7.33 10.15 19.13
C PRO A 173 8.34 10.13 17.99
N SER A 174 9.30 9.19 18.01
CA SER A 174 10.29 9.08 16.96
C SER A 174 10.92 7.69 16.89
N LYS A 175 11.46 7.36 15.72
CA LYS A 175 12.16 6.08 15.50
C LYS A 175 13.47 5.96 16.29
N GLU A 176 14.14 7.07 16.57
CA GLU A 176 15.38 7.08 17.36
C GLU A 176 15.14 6.53 18.76
N LEU A 177 13.97 6.81 19.35
CA LEU A 177 13.57 6.26 20.64
C LEU A 177 13.37 4.74 20.57
N VAL A 178 12.75 4.23 19.50
CA VAL A 178 12.61 2.78 19.26
C VAL A 178 13.98 2.11 19.14
N ARG A 179 14.94 2.74 18.45
CA ARG A 179 16.31 2.21 18.33
C ARG A 179 17.08 2.25 19.65
N ALA A 180 16.92 3.32 20.43
CA ALA A 180 17.52 3.43 21.77
C ALA A 180 16.99 2.35 22.71
N GLU A 181 15.67 2.17 22.74
CA GLU A 181 15.02 1.10 23.51
C GLU A 181 15.51 -0.29 23.09
N ALA A 182 15.67 -0.54 21.78
CA ALA A 182 16.23 -1.79 21.31
C ALA A 182 17.67 -2.01 21.80
N ALA A 183 18.50 -0.97 21.81
CA ALA A 183 19.88 -1.04 22.30
C ALA A 183 19.93 -1.30 23.81
N GLU A 184 19.10 -0.63 24.60
CA GLU A 184 18.99 -0.83 26.05
C GLU A 184 18.59 -2.27 26.42
N ARG A 185 17.72 -2.87 25.61
CA ARG A 185 17.30 -4.28 25.74
C ARG A 185 18.36 -5.28 25.27
N GLY A 186 19.42 -4.80 24.61
CA GLY A 186 20.46 -5.64 24.00
C GLY A 186 19.97 -6.39 22.76
N LEU A 187 19.02 -5.83 22.00
CA LEU A 187 18.54 -6.40 20.75
C LEU A 187 19.54 -6.06 19.63
N SER A 188 20.07 -7.09 18.94
CA SER A 188 21.09 -6.94 17.89
C SER A 188 20.63 -6.11 16.69
N VAL A 189 19.31 -5.99 16.49
CA VAL A 189 18.69 -5.26 15.38
C VAL A 189 18.62 -3.74 15.59
N ALA A 190 19.06 -3.22 16.74
CA ALA A 190 18.97 -1.79 17.08
C ALA A 190 19.59 -0.85 16.02
N ALA A 191 20.71 -1.26 15.41
CA ALA A 191 21.41 -0.49 14.39
C ALA A 191 21.05 -0.91 12.94
N LYS A 192 20.19 -1.91 12.75
CA LYS A 192 19.86 -2.44 11.43
C LYS A 192 19.05 -1.39 10.63
N PRO A 193 19.44 -1.06 9.39
CA PRO A 193 18.67 -0.13 8.57
C PRO A 193 17.25 -0.64 8.31
N ASP A 194 16.35 0.29 7.99
CA ASP A 194 14.97 -0.03 7.65
C ASP A 194 14.90 -0.73 6.30
N SER A 195 13.95 -1.65 6.15
CA SER A 195 13.62 -2.25 4.86
C SER A 195 12.88 -1.22 4.01
N HIS A 196 13.47 -0.86 2.89
CA HIS A 196 12.86 -0.01 1.86
C HIS A 196 12.74 -0.80 0.55
N ASP A 197 11.87 -0.33 -0.35
CA ASP A 197 11.55 -0.93 -1.66
C ASP A 197 10.69 -2.20 -1.64
N ILE A 198 10.30 -2.68 -2.84
CA ILE A 198 9.43 -3.83 -3.03
C ILE A 198 10.19 -5.11 -2.66
N CYS A 199 9.69 -5.87 -1.68
CA CYS A 199 10.45 -6.94 -1.03
C CYS A 199 10.85 -8.11 -1.94
N PHE A 200 10.16 -8.32 -3.06
CA PHE A 200 10.44 -9.37 -4.05
C PHE A 200 11.23 -8.89 -5.27
N ILE A 201 11.58 -7.58 -5.33
CA ILE A 201 12.41 -6.99 -6.39
C ILE A 201 13.74 -6.53 -5.76
N PRO A 202 14.74 -7.41 -5.67
CA PRO A 202 15.91 -7.22 -4.80
C PRO A 202 16.84 -6.08 -5.23
N ASP A 203 16.95 -5.81 -6.53
CA ASP A 203 17.76 -4.74 -7.11
C ASP A 203 17.03 -3.39 -7.17
N GLY A 204 15.72 -3.40 -6.96
CA GLY A 204 14.83 -2.24 -7.11
C GLY A 204 14.47 -1.93 -8.57
N ASP A 205 14.96 -2.70 -9.55
CA ASP A 205 14.64 -2.50 -10.96
C ASP A 205 13.30 -3.14 -11.32
N THR A 206 12.23 -2.43 -10.95
CA THR A 206 10.86 -2.87 -11.26
C THR A 206 10.64 -3.04 -12.77
N ARG A 207 11.28 -2.21 -13.60
CA ARG A 207 11.13 -2.29 -15.06
C ARG A 207 11.80 -3.57 -15.58
N GLY A 208 13.04 -3.83 -15.18
CA GLY A 208 13.77 -5.05 -15.56
C GLY A 208 13.01 -6.31 -15.10
N TRP A 209 12.55 -6.31 -13.85
CA TRP A 209 11.81 -7.43 -13.27
C TRP A 209 10.48 -7.72 -13.99
N LEU A 210 9.75 -6.68 -14.42
CA LEU A 210 8.51 -6.81 -15.20
C LEU A 210 8.75 -7.22 -16.65
N ALA A 211 9.86 -6.77 -17.27
CA ALA A 211 10.17 -7.09 -18.67
C ALA A 211 10.40 -8.59 -18.91
N GLU A 212 10.79 -9.34 -17.87
CA GLU A 212 10.90 -10.80 -17.91
C GLU A 212 9.55 -11.53 -17.83
N ARG A 213 8.46 -10.83 -17.44
CA ARG A 213 7.17 -11.41 -17.05
C ARG A 213 5.99 -10.90 -17.86
N ILE A 214 6.15 -9.77 -18.56
CA ILE A 214 5.12 -9.13 -19.37
C ILE A 214 5.67 -8.96 -20.78
N ASP A 215 5.00 -9.58 -21.75
CA ASP A 215 5.29 -9.35 -23.16
C ASP A 215 4.91 -7.93 -23.55
N LEU A 216 5.91 -7.13 -23.93
CA LEU A 216 5.70 -5.77 -24.41
C LEU A 216 5.47 -5.78 -25.92
N THR A 217 4.32 -5.26 -26.34
CA THR A 217 3.96 -5.16 -27.75
C THR A 217 3.95 -3.70 -28.21
N PRO A 218 4.56 -3.36 -29.36
CA PRO A 218 4.53 -2.00 -29.86
C PRO A 218 3.12 -1.48 -30.14
N GLY A 219 2.89 -0.20 -29.89
CA GLY A 219 1.57 0.43 -30.04
C GLY A 219 1.65 1.94 -30.24
N PRO A 220 0.54 2.59 -30.64
CA PRO A 220 0.53 4.01 -30.94
C PRO A 220 0.58 4.89 -29.68
N ILE A 221 1.27 6.02 -29.79
CA ILE A 221 1.14 7.16 -28.90
C ILE A 221 0.18 8.16 -29.56
N VAL A 222 -0.90 8.53 -28.90
CA VAL A 222 -1.92 9.46 -29.40
C VAL A 222 -1.98 10.73 -28.55
N ASP A 223 -2.40 11.86 -29.12
CA ASP A 223 -2.73 13.06 -28.34
C ASP A 223 -4.13 12.96 -27.71
N ALA A 224 -4.51 13.98 -26.91
CA ALA A 224 -5.82 14.05 -26.26
C ALA A 224 -7.01 14.08 -27.24
N ASP A 225 -6.78 14.45 -28.51
CA ASP A 225 -7.79 14.44 -29.58
C ASP A 225 -7.79 13.12 -30.38
N GLY A 226 -6.98 12.14 -29.95
CA GLY A 226 -6.86 10.82 -30.59
C GLY A 226 -5.95 10.79 -31.82
N ARG A 227 -5.19 11.84 -32.12
CA ARG A 227 -4.26 11.84 -33.28
C ARG A 227 -2.98 11.12 -32.93
N ALA A 228 -2.52 10.21 -33.80
CA ALA A 228 -1.24 9.54 -33.63
C ALA A 228 -0.07 10.53 -33.70
N VAL A 229 0.77 10.54 -32.66
CA VAL A 229 1.96 11.40 -32.52
C VAL A 229 3.27 10.62 -32.45
N GLY A 230 3.21 9.30 -32.28
CA GLY A 230 4.39 8.43 -32.25
C GLY A 230 4.03 6.97 -31.97
N GLU A 231 5.04 6.17 -31.65
CA GLU A 231 4.91 4.76 -31.28
C GLU A 231 5.72 4.48 -30.02
N HIS A 232 5.31 3.46 -29.27
CA HIS A 232 6.01 2.98 -28.09
C HIS A 232 6.32 1.49 -28.20
N ALA A 233 7.26 1.00 -27.40
CA ALA A 233 7.62 -0.43 -27.35
C ALA A 233 6.64 -1.30 -26.52
N GLY A 234 5.81 -0.69 -25.69
CA GLY A 234 4.77 -1.36 -24.90
C GLY A 234 4.10 -0.38 -23.94
N ALA A 235 2.76 -0.32 -23.94
CA ALA A 235 1.99 0.65 -23.15
C ALA A 235 2.24 0.48 -21.63
N GLN A 236 2.44 -0.76 -21.18
CA GLN A 236 2.67 -1.15 -19.79
C GLN A 236 3.98 -0.58 -19.21
N ALA A 237 4.92 -0.15 -20.06
CA ALA A 237 6.19 0.43 -19.64
C ALA A 237 6.10 1.94 -19.31
N PHE A 238 4.91 2.53 -19.44
CA PHE A 238 4.62 3.93 -19.19
C PHE A 238 3.82 4.14 -17.91
N THR A 239 4.05 5.26 -17.25
CA THR A 239 3.29 5.68 -16.08
C THR A 239 2.67 7.06 -16.34
N VAL A 240 1.44 7.28 -15.88
CA VAL A 240 0.79 8.60 -15.95
C VAL A 240 1.69 9.68 -15.30
N GLY A 241 1.85 10.80 -16.00
CA GLY A 241 2.75 11.89 -15.64
C GLY A 241 4.19 11.73 -16.14
N GLN A 242 4.56 10.61 -16.76
CA GLN A 242 5.88 10.40 -17.35
C GLN A 242 6.13 11.36 -18.51
N ARG A 243 7.31 11.99 -18.52
CA ARG A 243 7.83 12.82 -19.64
C ARG A 243 8.95 12.12 -20.41
N LYS A 244 9.92 11.56 -19.70
CA LYS A 244 11.12 10.95 -20.31
C LYS A 244 10.77 9.62 -20.97
N GLY A 245 11.43 9.29 -22.07
CA GLY A 245 11.24 8.01 -22.76
C GLY A 245 10.03 7.91 -23.68
N LEU A 246 9.29 9.01 -23.90
CA LEU A 246 8.15 9.04 -24.84
C LEU A 246 8.56 9.05 -26.32
N ALA A 247 9.84 9.32 -26.63
CA ALA A 247 10.44 9.26 -27.99
C ALA A 247 9.57 9.86 -29.12
N ILE A 248 8.76 10.88 -28.83
CA ILE A 248 7.86 11.53 -29.79
C ILE A 248 8.74 12.29 -30.79
N GLY A 249 8.94 11.71 -31.97
CA GLY A 249 9.91 12.17 -32.97
C GLY A 249 9.58 13.54 -33.60
N ARG A 250 8.40 14.10 -33.32
CA ARG A 250 7.99 15.44 -33.76
C ARG A 250 7.65 16.32 -32.54
N PRO A 251 8.25 17.51 -32.41
CA PRO A 251 7.77 18.50 -31.44
C PRO A 251 6.29 18.79 -31.70
N ALA A 252 5.52 18.92 -30.64
CA ALA A 252 4.12 19.30 -30.77
C ALA A 252 3.99 20.69 -31.42
N PRO A 253 2.87 21.01 -32.08
CA PRO A 253 2.67 22.29 -32.76
C PRO A 253 2.89 23.53 -31.87
N ASP A 254 2.69 23.39 -30.56
CA ASP A 254 2.87 24.44 -29.56
C ASP A 254 4.30 24.52 -28.98
N GLY A 255 5.21 23.63 -29.39
CA GLY A 255 6.58 23.53 -28.88
C GLY A 255 6.70 23.09 -27.41
N ARG A 256 5.60 22.72 -26.74
CA ARG A 256 5.58 22.36 -25.31
C ARG A 256 5.83 20.86 -25.09
N PRO A 257 6.48 20.49 -23.96
CA PRO A 257 6.70 19.09 -23.64
C PRO A 257 5.38 18.35 -23.44
N ARG A 258 5.33 17.09 -23.89
CA ARG A 258 4.20 16.18 -23.69
C ARG A 258 4.46 15.24 -22.51
N PHE A 259 3.37 14.90 -21.82
CA PHE A 259 3.35 13.98 -20.68
C PHE A 259 2.32 12.89 -20.94
N VAL A 260 2.56 11.67 -20.43
CA VAL A 260 1.55 10.60 -20.43
C VAL A 260 0.36 11.03 -19.60
N LEU A 261 -0.80 11.22 -20.23
CA LEU A 261 -2.05 11.54 -19.55
C LEU A 261 -2.77 10.26 -19.11
N GLU A 262 -2.75 9.24 -19.95
CA GLU A 262 -3.48 7.99 -19.76
C GLU A 262 -2.70 6.86 -20.44
N VAL A 263 -2.73 5.67 -19.85
CA VAL A 263 -2.27 4.44 -20.48
C VAL A 263 -3.49 3.56 -20.70
N ARG A 264 -3.71 3.10 -21.94
CA ARG A 264 -4.84 2.24 -22.34
C ARG A 264 -4.32 0.89 -22.84
N PRO A 265 -4.05 -0.07 -21.94
CA PRO A 265 -3.43 -1.34 -22.30
C PRO A 265 -4.32 -2.22 -23.17
N LYS A 266 -5.65 -2.18 -22.96
CA LYS A 266 -6.61 -2.90 -23.80
C LYS A 266 -6.55 -2.46 -25.26
N GLU A 267 -6.29 -1.18 -25.50
CA GLU A 267 -6.12 -0.57 -26.83
C GLU A 267 -4.65 -0.53 -27.26
N ASN A 268 -3.73 -1.03 -26.42
CA ASN A 268 -2.29 -0.87 -26.53
C ASN A 268 -1.86 0.56 -26.92
N THR A 269 -2.46 1.57 -26.29
CA THR A 269 -2.31 2.98 -26.67
C THR A 269 -1.86 3.82 -25.47
N VAL A 270 -0.95 4.75 -25.71
CA VAL A 270 -0.53 5.76 -24.71
C VAL A 270 -1.04 7.14 -25.12
N VAL A 271 -1.83 7.77 -24.27
CA VAL A 271 -2.35 9.12 -24.52
C VAL A 271 -1.39 10.15 -23.92
N VAL A 272 -1.03 11.16 -24.69
CA VAL A 272 -0.15 12.25 -24.24
C VAL A 272 -0.77 13.63 -24.46
N GLY A 273 -0.35 14.59 -23.66
CA GLY A 273 -0.84 15.96 -23.79
C GLY A 273 -0.05 16.97 -22.97
N GLY A 274 -0.61 18.18 -22.89
CA GLY A 274 -0.05 19.26 -22.09
C GLY A 274 -0.08 18.97 -20.60
N ARG A 275 0.78 19.65 -19.85
CA ARG A 275 0.96 19.42 -18.40
C ARG A 275 -0.30 19.74 -17.60
N GLU A 276 -1.08 20.71 -18.06
CA GLU A 276 -2.34 21.15 -17.47
C GLU A 276 -3.42 20.06 -17.48
N LEU A 277 -3.34 19.08 -18.38
CA LEU A 277 -4.28 17.96 -18.47
C LEU A 277 -3.96 16.83 -17.48
N LEU A 278 -2.86 16.93 -16.74
CA LEU A 278 -2.51 16.00 -15.65
C LEU A 278 -3.19 16.33 -14.32
N ASP A 279 -3.87 17.47 -14.25
CA ASP A 279 -4.57 17.90 -13.05
C ASP A 279 -5.81 17.01 -12.84
N VAL A 280 -5.87 16.33 -11.70
CA VAL A 280 -6.95 15.41 -11.32
C VAL A 280 -7.82 16.09 -10.29
N ASP A 281 -9.10 16.24 -10.60
CA ASP A 281 -10.12 16.83 -9.72
C ASP A 281 -11.25 15.83 -9.39
N ARG A 282 -11.27 14.66 -10.02
CA ARG A 282 -12.18 13.56 -9.68
C ARG A 282 -11.49 12.20 -9.73
N ILE A 283 -11.76 11.38 -8.71
CA ILE A 283 -11.23 10.03 -8.56
C ILE A 283 -12.40 9.06 -8.32
N THR A 284 -12.40 7.92 -8.98
CA THR A 284 -13.27 6.79 -8.63
C THR A 284 -12.46 5.69 -7.98
N GLY A 285 -12.98 5.15 -6.89
CA GLY A 285 -12.40 4.03 -6.16
C GLY A 285 -13.30 2.79 -6.24
N ILE A 286 -12.72 1.65 -6.58
CA ILE A 286 -13.39 0.33 -6.56
C ILE A 286 -12.94 -0.47 -5.35
N ARG A 287 -13.77 -1.46 -4.96
CA ARG A 287 -13.53 -2.34 -3.82
C ARG A 287 -13.25 -1.56 -2.51
N PRO A 288 -14.11 -0.59 -2.14
CA PRO A 288 -13.91 0.15 -0.91
C PRO A 288 -14.03 -0.77 0.31
N THR A 289 -13.17 -0.56 1.30
CA THR A 289 -13.25 -1.17 2.63
C THR A 289 -13.25 -0.09 3.70
N TRP A 290 -13.86 -0.38 4.85
CA TRP A 290 -13.95 0.54 5.98
C TRP A 290 -13.09 0.03 7.15
N ALA A 291 -12.22 0.90 7.65
CA ALA A 291 -11.35 0.66 8.79
C ALA A 291 -12.08 0.97 10.10
N GLY A 292 -13.03 0.09 10.45
CA GLY A 292 -14.00 0.30 11.52
C GLY A 292 -15.41 0.54 10.98
N ALA A 293 -16.25 1.21 11.76
CA ALA A 293 -17.62 1.50 11.36
C ALA A 293 -17.67 2.48 10.17
N ALA A 294 -18.50 2.17 9.17
CA ALA A 294 -18.75 3.09 8.06
C ALA A 294 -19.49 4.36 8.52
N LEU A 295 -19.27 5.48 7.84
CA LEU A 295 -20.03 6.71 8.08
C LEU A 295 -21.51 6.54 7.67
N PRO A 296 -22.48 7.12 8.39
CA PRO A 296 -23.89 7.09 8.01
C PRO A 296 -24.15 7.57 6.58
N GLU A 297 -23.46 8.62 6.15
CA GLU A 297 -23.54 9.23 4.81
C GLU A 297 -23.19 8.23 3.69
N ALA A 298 -22.36 7.22 3.99
CA ALA A 298 -22.03 6.16 3.04
C ALA A 298 -23.24 5.27 2.67
N ARG A 299 -24.28 5.23 3.51
CA ARG A 299 -25.52 4.47 3.25
C ARG A 299 -26.53 5.25 2.41
N THR A 300 -26.47 6.59 2.46
CA THR A 300 -27.39 7.48 1.75
C THR A 300 -26.81 7.94 0.40
N GLY A 301 -25.50 7.74 0.19
CA GLY A 301 -24.79 8.25 -0.98
C GLY A 301 -24.52 9.75 -0.92
N GLU A 302 -24.66 10.35 0.27
CA GLU A 302 -24.37 11.74 0.51
C GLU A 302 -22.86 11.99 0.56
N TRP A 303 -22.48 13.22 0.23
CA TRP A 303 -21.10 13.67 0.34
C TRP A 303 -20.73 13.87 1.81
N PHE A 304 -19.53 13.43 2.17
CA PHE A 304 -18.91 13.70 3.46
C PHE A 304 -17.52 14.29 3.28
N ASP A 305 -17.14 15.19 4.19
CA ASP A 305 -15.79 15.76 4.22
C ASP A 305 -14.79 14.76 4.81
N CYS A 306 -13.61 14.73 4.20
CA CYS A 306 -12.51 13.85 4.55
C CYS A 306 -11.16 14.45 4.14
N ALA A 307 -10.08 13.79 4.52
CA ALA A 307 -8.77 14.00 3.92
C ALA A 307 -8.38 12.76 3.10
N LEU A 308 -7.74 12.97 1.96
CA LEU A 308 -7.30 11.94 1.02
C LEU A 308 -5.78 11.81 1.06
N GLN A 309 -5.31 10.57 1.17
CA GLN A 309 -3.94 10.19 0.84
C GLN A 309 -3.96 9.14 -0.26
N PHE A 310 -3.14 9.30 -1.30
CA PHE A 310 -3.10 8.40 -2.46
C PHE A 310 -1.71 7.82 -2.76
N ARG A 311 -0.75 8.08 -1.85
CA ARG A 311 0.62 7.55 -1.86
C ARG A 311 1.11 7.45 -0.42
N ALA A 312 1.83 6.38 -0.06
CA ALA A 312 2.25 6.11 1.32
C ALA A 312 3.07 7.25 1.97
N HIS A 313 3.97 7.89 1.22
CA HIS A 313 4.74 9.06 1.66
C HIS A 313 4.27 10.35 0.96
N GLY A 314 3.01 10.35 0.50
CA GLY A 314 2.38 11.48 -0.16
C GLY A 314 1.74 12.45 0.83
N GLU A 315 1.50 13.66 0.35
CA GLU A 315 0.70 14.64 1.08
C GLU A 315 -0.73 14.17 1.33
N ILE A 316 -1.30 14.64 2.43
CA ILE A 316 -2.71 14.51 2.76
C ILE A 316 -3.41 15.78 2.26
N VAL A 317 -4.51 15.61 1.53
CA VAL A 317 -5.23 16.72 0.91
C VAL A 317 -6.70 16.67 1.32
N ASP A 318 -7.26 17.82 1.69
CA ASP A 318 -8.69 17.91 1.95
C ASP A 318 -9.50 17.47 0.71
N ALA A 319 -10.58 16.75 0.95
CA ALA A 319 -11.43 16.19 -0.09
C ALA A 319 -12.85 16.00 0.44
N ARG A 320 -13.79 15.79 -0.46
CA ARG A 320 -15.07 15.18 -0.14
C ARG A 320 -15.21 13.86 -0.87
N ALA A 321 -15.90 12.91 -0.26
CA ALA A 321 -16.18 11.62 -0.86
C ALA A 321 -17.64 11.23 -0.66
N ARG A 322 -18.13 10.31 -1.49
CA ARG A 322 -19.41 9.62 -1.31
C ARG A 322 -19.30 8.19 -1.78
N GLN A 323 -20.12 7.32 -1.18
CA GLN A 323 -20.23 5.94 -1.62
C GLN A 323 -21.46 5.77 -2.51
N LEU A 324 -21.29 5.12 -3.65
CA LEU A 324 -22.34 4.85 -4.63
C LEU A 324 -22.34 3.35 -4.96
N GLU A 325 -23.34 2.89 -5.68
CA GLU A 325 -23.37 1.54 -6.26
C GLU A 325 -22.87 1.59 -7.71
N ASP A 326 -22.00 0.67 -8.13
CA ASP A 326 -21.58 0.49 -9.52
C ASP A 326 -22.66 -0.23 -10.35
N GLU A 327 -22.39 -0.42 -11.65
CA GLU A 327 -23.33 -1.09 -12.57
C GLU A 327 -23.61 -2.55 -12.20
N ALA A 328 -22.71 -3.18 -11.45
CA ALA A 328 -22.86 -4.55 -10.94
C ALA A 328 -23.49 -4.60 -9.53
N GLY A 329 -23.88 -3.45 -8.98
CA GLY A 329 -24.44 -3.33 -7.63
C GLY A 329 -23.41 -3.39 -6.50
N GLY A 330 -22.12 -3.32 -6.82
CA GLY A 330 -21.02 -3.26 -5.85
C GLY A 330 -20.77 -1.84 -5.34
N PRO A 331 -20.19 -1.66 -4.14
CA PRO A 331 -19.89 -0.32 -3.64
C PRO A 331 -18.70 0.29 -4.40
N ARG A 332 -18.81 1.58 -4.72
CA ARG A 332 -17.75 2.41 -5.30
C ARG A 332 -17.64 3.74 -4.57
N TRP A 333 -16.45 4.32 -4.52
CA TRP A 333 -16.25 5.69 -4.02
C TRP A 333 -16.10 6.68 -5.17
N GLU A 334 -16.72 7.84 -5.03
CA GLU A 334 -16.41 9.03 -5.80
C GLU A 334 -15.74 10.04 -4.86
N ILE A 335 -14.59 10.55 -5.25
CA ILE A 335 -13.75 11.43 -4.42
C ILE A 335 -13.41 12.69 -5.23
N GLU A 336 -13.62 13.85 -4.60
CA GLU A 336 -13.28 15.16 -5.14
C GLU A 336 -12.29 15.86 -4.20
N PRO A 337 -11.01 15.93 -4.60
CA PRO A 337 -10.01 16.71 -3.88
C PRO A 337 -10.36 18.21 -3.89
N ALA A 338 -10.10 18.91 -2.79
CA ALA A 338 -10.35 20.35 -2.66
C ALA A 338 -9.46 21.21 -3.59
N ARG A 339 -8.38 20.62 -4.12
CA ARG A 339 -7.51 21.21 -5.15
C ARG A 339 -7.10 20.14 -6.15
N ALA A 340 -6.77 20.56 -7.37
CA ALA A 340 -6.24 19.65 -8.38
C ALA A 340 -4.99 18.90 -7.89
N LEU A 341 -5.01 17.58 -8.05
CA LEU A 341 -3.91 16.68 -7.71
C LEU A 341 -3.11 16.32 -8.96
N ARG A 342 -1.89 15.80 -8.75
CA ARG A 342 -1.04 15.29 -9.83
C ARG A 342 -0.47 13.92 -9.50
N GLY A 343 -0.31 13.12 -10.54
CA GLY A 343 0.28 11.79 -10.43
C GLY A 343 -0.59 10.81 -9.65
N VAL A 344 -1.90 11.01 -9.65
CA VAL A 344 -2.86 10.00 -9.21
C VAL A 344 -2.90 8.94 -10.31
N ALA A 345 -2.58 7.69 -9.98
CA ALA A 345 -2.48 6.60 -10.94
C ALA A 345 -3.51 5.51 -10.61
N PRO A 346 -4.27 5.01 -11.60
CA PRO A 346 -5.07 3.79 -11.43
C PRO A 346 -4.24 2.63 -10.90
N GLY A 347 -4.84 1.81 -10.02
CA GLY A 347 -4.17 0.72 -9.29
C GLY A 347 -3.56 1.12 -7.95
N GLN A 348 -3.27 2.40 -7.72
CA GLN A 348 -2.89 2.88 -6.40
C GLN A 348 -4.09 2.87 -5.45
N THR A 349 -3.84 3.07 -4.16
CA THR A 349 -4.89 3.07 -3.15
C THR A 349 -5.21 4.50 -2.72
N ALA A 350 -6.48 4.85 -2.67
CA ALA A 350 -6.97 6.05 -2.01
C ALA A 350 -7.37 5.68 -0.58
N VAL A 351 -6.74 6.29 0.42
CA VAL A 351 -7.08 6.15 1.84
C VAL A 351 -7.72 7.44 2.30
N LEU A 352 -8.89 7.33 2.95
CA LEU A 352 -9.64 8.47 3.46
C LEU A 352 -9.48 8.59 4.98
N TYR A 353 -9.43 9.82 5.46
CA TYR A 353 -9.21 10.16 6.87
C TYR A 353 -10.23 11.18 7.38
N ARG A 354 -10.46 11.20 8.69
CA ARG A 354 -11.13 12.27 9.42
C ARG A 354 -10.32 12.61 10.68
N GLY A 355 -9.58 13.72 10.65
CA GLY A 355 -8.56 13.99 11.65
C GLY A 355 -7.48 12.90 11.61
N THR A 356 -7.23 12.23 12.74
CA THR A 356 -6.30 11.08 12.78
C THR A 356 -6.97 9.76 12.43
N ARG A 357 -8.30 9.67 12.39
CA ARG A 357 -9.01 8.42 12.11
C ARG A 357 -8.87 8.06 10.63
N VAL A 358 -8.51 6.82 10.34
CA VAL A 358 -8.61 6.21 9.02
C VAL A 358 -10.05 5.75 8.83
N LEU A 359 -10.71 6.25 7.79
CA LEU A 359 -12.06 5.83 7.43
C LEU A 359 -12.03 4.49 6.69
N GLY A 360 -11.05 4.33 5.80
CA GLY A 360 -10.92 3.13 4.97
C GLY A 360 -10.15 3.42 3.70
N GLN A 361 -10.25 2.51 2.73
CA GLN A 361 -9.53 2.62 1.47
C GLN A 361 -10.36 2.17 0.28
N ALA A 362 -9.97 2.59 -0.93
CA ALA A 362 -10.42 2.02 -2.19
C ALA A 362 -9.26 1.94 -3.20
N THR A 363 -9.30 0.96 -4.10
CA THR A 363 -8.37 0.91 -5.25
C THR A 363 -8.80 1.96 -6.26
N ILE A 364 -7.91 2.86 -6.64
CA ILE A 364 -8.18 3.91 -7.65
C ILE A 364 -8.40 3.23 -9.00
N ASP A 365 -9.59 3.42 -9.56
CA ASP A 365 -9.98 2.88 -10.86
C ASP A 365 -9.81 3.95 -11.94
N THR A 366 -10.33 5.16 -11.70
CA THR A 366 -10.11 6.30 -12.59
C THR A 366 -9.62 7.52 -11.82
N ALA A 367 -8.76 8.31 -12.47
CA ALA A 367 -8.29 9.59 -12.00
C ALA A 367 -8.32 10.54 -13.20
N ARG A 368 -9.27 11.48 -13.21
CA ARG A 368 -9.56 12.31 -14.39
C ARG A 368 -9.63 13.77 -14.03
N ASN A 369 -9.40 14.59 -15.06
CA ASN A 369 -9.82 15.98 -15.07
C ASN A 369 -11.28 16.03 -15.55
N ALA A 370 -12.18 16.64 -14.79
CA ALA A 370 -13.59 16.74 -15.12
C ALA A 370 -13.82 17.43 -16.48
N ARG A 371 -12.90 18.29 -16.93
CA ARG A 371 -12.96 18.94 -18.24
C ARG A 371 -12.71 17.99 -19.41
N LEU A 372 -12.06 16.84 -19.17
CA LEU A 372 -11.85 15.79 -20.18
C LEU A 372 -13.05 14.83 -20.28
N ALA A 373 -13.82 14.65 -19.19
CA ALA A 373 -14.98 13.77 -19.17
C ALA A 373 -16.17 14.30 -20.00
N ALA A 374 -16.26 15.62 -20.18
CA ALA A 374 -17.34 16.25 -20.96
C ALA A 374 -17.27 15.98 -22.48
N GLY A 375 -16.21 15.34 -22.98
CA GLY A 375 -16.02 15.05 -24.40
C GLY A 375 -16.34 13.61 -24.84
N SER A 376 -16.61 12.69 -23.90
CA SER A 376 -16.85 11.26 -24.22
C SER A 376 -18.32 10.83 -24.22
N ASP A 377 -19.24 11.70 -23.84
CA ASP A 377 -20.70 11.45 -23.82
C ASP A 377 -21.44 12.13 -25.00
N ALA A 378 -20.73 12.43 -26.11
CA ALA A 378 -21.28 13.05 -27.32
C ALA A 378 -21.18 12.14 -28.54
#